data_AF-A0AAW8KE10-F1
#
_entry.id   AF-A0AAW8KE10-F1
#
_cell.length_a   1.000
_cell.length_b   1.000
_cell.length_c   1.000
_cell.angle_alpha   90.00
_cell.angle_beta   90.00
_cell.angle_gamma   90.00
#
_symmetry.space_group_name_H-M   'P 1'
#
loop_
_entity.id
_entity.type
_entity.pdbx_description
1 polymer ?
#
loop_
_entity_poly.entity_id
_entity_poly.type
_entity_poly.pdbx_seq_one_letter_code
_entity_poly.pdbx_strand_id
1 'polypeptide(L)'
;MDKTIGIFGGGQLGRMMAQAALPLNIQCTFFEANTDCPAGVLGQVFSSQDEQGLKQFIESADVFSLEFENTPVADVDVLTQTKTLHPPRIALATAQNRLSEKALFDELAIPVAPYRAVDSLESLKKAVAELGLPIVLKTATGGYDGKGQFVLRSEDQIDTAWAELGPAKSLVAESFVKFSREVSIIAVRGQNGEVKTWPLAENHHHNGILSHSIVPAPNSEALQPVAQDYITRLLNHLNYVGVLTLELFVTEQGLCANEMAPRVHNSGHWSIEGAVCSQFENHIRAVAGLPLGSTDVVRPTVMINIIGQHPKTEDVLALNGAHLHLYNKSERAGRKLGHITLMPVDSNELTNLCRQLAKILPEPLALTADMTI
;
A
#
# COMPACT_ATOMS: atom_id res chain seq x y z
N MET A 1 -12.04 -25.23 11.50
CA MET A 1 -13.08 -24.30 11.01
C MET A 1 -12.76 -24.15 9.54
N ASP A 2 -13.53 -24.79 8.66
CA ASP A 2 -13.23 -24.78 7.22
C ASP A 2 -13.88 -23.54 6.63
N LYS A 3 -13.16 -22.42 6.67
CA LYS A 3 -13.59 -21.14 6.09
C LYS A 3 -12.78 -20.87 4.83
N THR A 4 -13.45 -20.44 3.77
CA THR A 4 -12.82 -20.01 2.52
C THR A 4 -12.96 -18.50 2.36
N ILE A 5 -11.84 -17.83 2.10
CA ILE A 5 -11.79 -16.39 1.81
C ILE A 5 -11.58 -16.18 0.31
N GLY A 6 -12.51 -15.51 -0.35
CA GLY A 6 -12.35 -15.10 -1.76
C GLY A 6 -11.61 -13.76 -1.82
N ILE A 7 -10.55 -13.66 -2.62
CA ILE A 7 -9.72 -12.45 -2.75
C ILE A 7 -9.83 -11.92 -4.18
N PHE A 8 -10.28 -10.67 -4.34
CA PHE A 8 -10.17 -9.94 -5.61
C PHE A 8 -8.70 -9.63 -5.88
N GLY A 9 -8.15 -10.22 -6.95
CA GLY A 9 -6.76 -10.12 -7.39
C GLY A 9 -5.90 -11.33 -6.97
N GLY A 10 -5.06 -11.78 -7.90
CA GLY A 10 -4.17 -12.94 -7.76
C GLY A 10 -2.68 -12.60 -7.73
N GLY A 11 -2.34 -11.34 -7.51
CA GLY A 11 -1.00 -10.79 -7.40
C GLY A 11 -0.25 -11.21 -6.13
N GLN A 12 0.84 -10.48 -5.83
CA GLN A 12 1.72 -10.83 -4.72
C GLN A 12 1.07 -10.63 -3.35
N LEU A 13 0.12 -9.71 -3.25
CA LEU A 13 -0.54 -9.41 -1.98
C LEU A 13 -1.52 -10.52 -1.63
N GLY A 14 -2.31 -10.98 -2.60
CA GLY A 14 -3.16 -12.16 -2.53
C GLY A 14 -2.35 -13.42 -2.24
N ARG A 15 -1.18 -13.58 -2.88
CA ARG A 15 -0.26 -14.68 -2.57
C ARG A 15 0.18 -14.68 -1.10
N MET A 16 0.65 -13.54 -0.58
CA MET A 16 1.11 -13.45 0.81
C MET A 16 -0.04 -13.56 1.83
N MET A 17 -1.23 -13.05 1.50
CA MET A 17 -2.44 -13.29 2.29
C MET A 17 -2.77 -14.79 2.38
N ALA A 18 -2.74 -15.51 1.26
CA ALA A 18 -2.99 -16.94 1.25
C ALA A 18 -1.91 -17.74 2.00
N GLN A 19 -0.64 -17.37 1.89
CA GLN A 19 0.43 -17.99 2.70
C GLN A 19 0.16 -17.83 4.21
N ALA A 20 -0.30 -16.65 4.65
CA ALA A 20 -0.65 -16.40 6.04
C ALA A 20 -1.95 -17.08 6.49
N ALA A 21 -2.83 -17.44 5.56
CA ALA A 21 -4.08 -18.15 5.84
C ALA A 21 -3.88 -19.66 6.10
N LEU A 22 -2.88 -20.28 5.47
CA LEU A 22 -2.65 -21.73 5.55
C LEU A 22 -2.45 -22.24 7.00
N PRO A 23 -1.62 -21.61 7.87
CA PRO A 23 -1.46 -22.06 9.26
C PRO A 23 -2.74 -21.96 10.10
N LEU A 24 -3.71 -21.14 9.67
CA LEU A 24 -5.01 -20.98 10.31
C LEU A 24 -6.06 -21.96 9.77
N ASN A 25 -5.68 -22.87 8.87
CA ASN A 25 -6.57 -23.79 8.17
C ASN A 25 -7.70 -23.06 7.42
N ILE A 26 -7.36 -21.90 6.82
CA ILE A 26 -8.25 -21.10 5.99
C ILE A 26 -7.80 -21.25 4.54
N GLN A 27 -8.75 -21.55 3.66
CA GLN A 27 -8.49 -21.65 2.21
C GLN A 27 -8.73 -20.30 1.54
N CYS A 28 -8.05 -20.08 0.40
CA CYS A 28 -8.25 -18.89 -0.42
C CYS A 28 -8.67 -19.26 -1.84
N THR A 29 -9.56 -18.46 -2.43
CA THR A 29 -9.83 -18.43 -3.87
C THR A 29 -9.57 -17.03 -4.40
N PHE A 30 -9.33 -16.88 -5.70
CA PHE A 30 -8.92 -15.62 -6.30
C PHE A 30 -9.76 -15.27 -7.52
N PHE A 31 -9.94 -13.98 -7.78
CA PHE A 31 -10.55 -13.47 -9.00
C PHE A 31 -9.57 -12.54 -9.73
N GLU A 32 -9.13 -12.91 -10.92
CA GLU A 32 -8.07 -12.22 -11.66
C GLU A 32 -8.32 -12.29 -13.17
N ALA A 33 -7.75 -11.39 -13.96
CA ALA A 33 -7.88 -11.45 -15.41
C ALA A 33 -7.27 -12.74 -15.99
N ASN A 34 -6.05 -13.08 -15.56
CA ASN A 34 -5.34 -14.28 -16.00
C ASN A 34 -5.17 -15.25 -14.82
N THR A 35 -5.41 -16.54 -15.06
CA THR A 35 -5.27 -17.57 -14.03
C THR A 35 -3.80 -17.88 -13.70
N ASP A 36 -2.89 -17.65 -14.66
CA ASP A 36 -1.45 -17.64 -14.40
C ASP A 36 -1.04 -16.34 -13.69
N CYS A 37 -1.09 -16.40 -12.35
CA CYS A 37 -0.83 -15.28 -11.47
C CYS A 37 -0.03 -15.74 -10.23
N PRO A 38 0.64 -14.81 -9.52
CA PRO A 38 1.43 -15.14 -8.32
C PRO A 38 0.72 -16.02 -7.29
N ALA A 39 -0.57 -15.84 -7.08
CA ALA A 39 -1.36 -16.56 -6.08
C ALA A 39 -1.92 -17.91 -6.57
N GLY A 40 -1.87 -18.20 -7.88
CA GLY A 40 -2.54 -19.36 -8.47
C GLY A 40 -2.05 -20.74 -7.99
N VAL A 41 -0.88 -20.79 -7.35
CA VAL A 41 -0.36 -22.03 -6.72
C VAL A 41 -0.93 -22.28 -5.32
N LEU A 42 -1.69 -21.34 -4.76
CA LEU A 42 -2.19 -21.38 -3.38
C LEU A 42 -3.71 -21.55 -3.28
N GLY A 43 -4.43 -21.56 -4.41
CA GLY A 43 -5.88 -21.68 -4.43
C GLY A 43 -6.46 -21.53 -5.83
N GLN A 44 -7.75 -21.85 -5.97
CA GLN A 44 -8.47 -21.77 -7.23
C GLN A 44 -8.56 -20.31 -7.71
N VAL A 45 -8.21 -20.06 -8.98
CA VAL A 45 -8.35 -18.75 -9.62
C VAL A 45 -9.50 -18.80 -10.61
N PHE A 46 -10.43 -17.86 -10.49
CA PHE A 46 -11.52 -17.62 -11.43
C PHE A 46 -11.15 -16.43 -12.32
N SER A 47 -11.33 -16.58 -13.63
CA SER A 47 -10.93 -15.54 -14.59
C SER A 47 -12.01 -14.48 -14.74
N SER A 48 -11.65 -13.20 -14.73
CA SER A 48 -12.57 -12.12 -15.09
C SER A 48 -12.88 -12.06 -16.60
N GLN A 49 -12.19 -12.86 -17.42
CA GLN A 49 -12.47 -13.01 -18.84
C GLN A 49 -13.52 -14.10 -19.12
N ASP A 50 -13.82 -14.94 -18.12
CA ASP A 50 -14.93 -15.89 -18.18
C ASP A 50 -16.22 -15.17 -17.79
N GLU A 51 -17.25 -15.27 -18.63
CA GLU A 51 -18.58 -14.70 -18.39
C GLU A 51 -19.20 -15.18 -17.07
N GLN A 52 -18.89 -16.40 -16.64
CA GLN A 52 -19.36 -16.95 -15.36
C GLN A 52 -18.34 -16.79 -14.22
N GLY A 53 -17.16 -16.23 -14.49
CA GLY A 53 -16.04 -16.20 -13.54
C GLY A 53 -16.38 -15.48 -12.24
N LEU A 54 -17.01 -14.30 -12.33
CA LEU A 54 -17.40 -13.53 -11.14
C LEU A 54 -18.43 -14.29 -10.29
N LYS A 55 -19.41 -14.92 -10.94
CA LYS A 55 -20.45 -15.70 -10.25
C LYS A 55 -19.84 -16.91 -9.54
N GLN A 56 -19.00 -17.69 -10.24
CA GLN A 56 -18.32 -18.84 -9.66
C GLN A 56 -17.41 -18.44 -8.50
N PHE A 57 -16.71 -17.32 -8.61
CA PHE A 57 -15.91 -16.76 -7.53
C PHE A 57 -16.76 -16.43 -6.29
N ILE A 58 -17.89 -15.74 -6.46
CA ILE A 58 -18.83 -15.41 -5.37
C ILE A 58 -19.39 -16.68 -4.70
N GLU A 59 -19.63 -17.73 -5.47
CA GLU A 59 -20.11 -19.03 -4.94
C GLU A 59 -19.01 -19.80 -4.20
N SER A 60 -17.73 -19.55 -4.50
CA SER A 60 -16.60 -20.34 -4.00
C SER A 60 -16.19 -20.07 -2.55
N ALA A 61 -16.65 -18.96 -1.95
CA ALA A 61 -16.15 -18.50 -0.66
C ALA A 61 -17.24 -17.98 0.30
N ASP A 62 -16.88 -17.92 1.58
CA ASP A 62 -17.78 -17.52 2.68
C ASP A 62 -17.74 -16.02 2.93
N VAL A 63 -16.55 -15.43 2.82
CA VAL A 63 -16.27 -14.02 3.04
C VAL A 63 -15.23 -13.56 2.03
N PHE A 64 -15.26 -12.28 1.68
CA PHE A 64 -14.42 -11.75 0.61
C PHE A 64 -13.50 -10.65 1.10
N SER A 65 -12.35 -10.53 0.45
CA SER A 65 -11.44 -9.41 0.56
C SER A 65 -10.90 -9.01 -0.82
N LEU A 66 -10.06 -7.98 -0.84
CA LEU A 66 -9.41 -7.46 -2.03
C LEU A 66 -7.92 -7.27 -1.78
N GLU A 67 -7.12 -7.51 -2.82
CA GLU A 67 -5.70 -7.20 -2.81
C GLU A 67 -5.39 -5.84 -3.46
N PHE A 68 -6.30 -5.33 -4.30
CA PHE A 68 -6.01 -4.24 -5.23
C PHE A 68 -7.05 -3.12 -5.13
N GLU A 69 -6.56 -1.89 -5.02
CA GLU A 69 -7.39 -0.69 -4.88
C GLU A 69 -8.17 -0.34 -6.14
N ASN A 70 -7.79 -0.84 -7.33
CA ASN A 70 -8.55 -0.63 -8.56
C ASN A 70 -9.49 -1.81 -8.90
N THR A 71 -9.83 -2.66 -7.93
CA THR A 71 -10.91 -3.64 -8.10
C THR A 71 -12.18 -2.93 -8.61
N PRO A 72 -12.80 -3.42 -9.71
CA PRO A 72 -13.99 -2.78 -10.25
C PRO A 72 -15.11 -2.72 -9.21
N VAL A 73 -15.57 -1.51 -8.92
CA VAL A 73 -16.64 -1.30 -7.94
C VAL A 73 -17.95 -1.96 -8.38
N ALA A 74 -18.18 -2.10 -9.70
CA ALA A 74 -19.32 -2.83 -10.23
C ALA A 74 -19.33 -4.32 -9.83
N ASP A 75 -18.16 -4.98 -9.85
CA ASP A 75 -18.04 -6.39 -9.44
C ASP A 75 -18.29 -6.54 -7.93
N VAL A 76 -17.79 -5.57 -7.15
CA VAL A 76 -18.06 -5.47 -5.71
C VAL A 76 -19.54 -5.22 -5.43
N ASP A 77 -20.21 -4.38 -6.21
CA ASP A 77 -21.64 -4.08 -6.08
C ASP A 77 -22.48 -5.33 -6.38
N VAL A 78 -22.04 -6.22 -7.28
CA VAL A 78 -22.68 -7.54 -7.50
C VAL A 78 -22.44 -8.47 -6.32
N LEU A 79 -21.20 -8.59 -5.85
CA LEU A 79 -20.84 -9.48 -4.74
C LEU A 79 -21.60 -9.13 -3.45
N THR A 80 -21.65 -7.85 -3.12
CA THR A 80 -22.23 -7.35 -1.86
C THR A 80 -23.75 -7.47 -1.77
N GLN A 81 -24.43 -7.87 -2.86
CA GLN A 81 -25.85 -8.24 -2.82
C GLN A 81 -26.10 -9.53 -2.04
N THR A 82 -25.12 -10.44 -1.98
CA THR A 82 -25.32 -11.79 -1.41
C THR A 82 -24.23 -12.21 -0.43
N LYS A 83 -23.07 -11.57 -0.44
CA LYS A 83 -21.91 -11.93 0.38
C LYS A 83 -21.30 -10.71 1.08
N THR A 84 -20.50 -10.96 2.11
CA THR A 84 -19.79 -9.91 2.85
C THR A 84 -18.40 -9.67 2.25
N LEU A 85 -18.06 -8.39 2.02
CA LEU A 85 -16.72 -7.95 1.60
C LEU A 85 -16.09 -7.10 2.71
N HIS A 86 -14.81 -7.35 2.95
CA HIS A 86 -13.95 -6.55 3.83
C HIS A 86 -12.71 -6.09 3.05
N PRO A 87 -12.34 -4.79 3.08
CA PRO A 87 -13.04 -3.69 3.71
C PRO A 87 -14.39 -3.37 3.03
N PRO A 88 -15.25 -2.53 3.65
CA PRO A 88 -16.52 -2.17 3.04
C PRO A 88 -16.31 -1.41 1.71
N ARG A 89 -17.23 -1.61 0.77
CA ARG A 89 -17.24 -1.00 -0.57
C ARG A 89 -16.97 0.50 -0.60
N ILE A 90 -17.41 1.25 0.42
CA ILE A 90 -17.15 2.68 0.54
C ILE A 90 -15.65 2.99 0.69
N ALA A 91 -14.89 2.19 1.43
CA ALA A 91 -13.45 2.41 1.61
C ALA A 91 -12.69 2.26 0.28
N LEU A 92 -13.06 1.25 -0.53
CA LEU A 92 -12.54 1.06 -1.88
C LEU A 92 -12.88 2.26 -2.78
N ALA A 93 -14.15 2.65 -2.83
CA ALA A 93 -14.61 3.75 -3.68
C ALA A 93 -13.98 5.10 -3.30
N THR A 94 -13.76 5.35 -2.01
CA THR A 94 -13.08 6.56 -1.54
C THR A 94 -11.60 6.55 -1.93
N ALA A 95 -10.88 5.45 -1.73
CA ALA A 95 -9.45 5.37 -2.07
C ALA A 95 -9.18 5.43 -3.58
N GLN A 96 -10.15 5.00 -4.41
CA GLN A 96 -10.03 5.10 -5.87
C GLN A 96 -10.10 6.53 -6.41
N ASN A 97 -10.57 7.49 -5.62
CA ASN A 97 -10.76 8.88 -6.04
C ASN A 97 -10.07 9.85 -5.09
N ARG A 98 -8.98 10.49 -5.55
CA ARG A 98 -8.18 11.44 -4.76
C ARG A 98 -8.99 12.60 -4.19
N LEU A 99 -10.02 13.08 -4.88
CA LEU A 99 -10.88 14.15 -4.34
C LEU A 99 -11.77 13.64 -3.20
N SER A 100 -12.35 12.44 -3.34
CA SER A 100 -13.13 11.80 -2.28
C SER A 100 -12.26 11.46 -1.07
N GLU A 101 -11.05 10.97 -1.31
CA GLU A 101 -10.06 10.67 -0.26
C GLU A 101 -9.65 11.93 0.51
N LYS A 102 -9.28 13.01 -0.19
CA LYS A 102 -8.95 14.28 0.47
C LYS A 102 -10.15 14.85 1.24
N ALA A 103 -11.36 14.75 0.69
CA ALA A 103 -12.57 15.19 1.39
C ALA A 103 -12.82 14.38 2.68
N LEU A 104 -12.54 13.07 2.68
CA LEU A 104 -12.59 12.25 3.89
C LEU A 104 -11.53 12.68 4.91
N PHE A 105 -10.31 12.99 4.47
CA PHE A 105 -9.27 13.52 5.36
C PHE A 105 -9.68 14.86 5.97
N ASP A 106 -10.25 15.78 5.19
CA ASP A 106 -10.76 17.06 5.69
C ASP A 106 -11.90 16.87 6.71
N GLU A 107 -12.89 16.01 6.40
CA GLU A 107 -13.98 15.66 7.31
C GLU A 107 -13.46 15.14 8.66
N LEU A 108 -12.39 14.33 8.59
CA LEU A 108 -11.75 13.75 9.75
C LEU A 108 -10.64 14.63 10.32
N ALA A 109 -10.48 15.88 9.90
CA ALA A 109 -9.41 16.76 10.38
C ALA A 109 -8.02 16.06 10.41
N ILE A 110 -7.70 15.37 9.32
CA ILE A 110 -6.38 14.80 9.03
C ILE A 110 -5.72 15.77 8.04
N PRO A 111 -4.61 16.45 8.42
CA PRO A 111 -3.99 17.44 7.56
C PRO A 111 -3.57 16.84 6.22
N VAL A 112 -3.84 17.55 5.14
CA VAL A 112 -3.43 17.21 3.77
C VAL A 112 -2.77 18.40 3.10
N ALA A 113 -2.06 18.14 1.99
CA ALA A 113 -1.64 19.21 1.09
C ALA A 113 -2.87 20.02 0.64
N PRO A 114 -2.83 21.37 0.70
CA PRO A 114 -3.90 22.19 0.13
C PRO A 114 -4.19 21.78 -1.30
N TYR A 115 -5.47 21.60 -1.63
CA TYR A 115 -5.85 21.04 -2.92
C TYR A 115 -7.09 21.71 -3.52
N ARG A 116 -7.27 21.54 -4.84
CA ARG A 116 -8.43 21.98 -5.61
C ARG A 116 -8.84 20.94 -6.64
N ALA A 117 -10.14 20.76 -6.80
CA ALA A 117 -10.69 20.06 -7.96
C ALA A 117 -10.44 20.88 -9.23
N VAL A 118 -10.05 20.18 -10.30
CA VAL A 118 -9.76 20.77 -11.61
C VAL A 118 -10.51 19.97 -12.68
N ASP A 119 -11.45 20.61 -13.36
CA ASP A 119 -12.31 20.03 -14.41
C ASP A 119 -12.20 20.74 -15.76
N SER A 120 -11.42 21.82 -15.80
CA SER A 120 -11.27 22.73 -16.93
C SER A 120 -9.95 23.49 -16.87
N LEU A 121 -9.46 23.98 -18.00
CA LEU A 121 -8.26 24.84 -18.06
C LEU A 121 -8.40 26.08 -17.15
N GLU A 122 -9.59 26.67 -17.09
CA GLU A 122 -9.85 27.83 -16.23
C GLU A 122 -9.80 27.46 -14.74
N SER A 123 -10.33 26.29 -14.35
CA SER A 123 -10.18 25.80 -12.97
C SER A 123 -8.71 25.51 -12.61
N LEU A 124 -7.88 25.06 -13.56
CA LEU A 124 -6.44 24.87 -13.35
C LEU A 124 -5.74 26.20 -13.10
N LYS A 125 -5.99 27.22 -13.92
CA LYS A 125 -5.45 28.57 -13.71
C LYS A 125 -5.85 29.15 -12.35
N LYS A 126 -7.11 28.96 -11.97
CA LYS A 126 -7.61 29.37 -10.65
C LYS A 126 -6.90 28.62 -9.52
N ALA A 127 -6.72 27.31 -9.64
CA ALA A 127 -5.99 26.52 -8.65
C ALA A 127 -4.54 27.01 -8.50
N VAL A 128 -3.85 27.34 -9.59
CA VAL A 128 -2.49 27.92 -9.55
C VAL A 128 -2.48 29.25 -8.79
N ALA A 129 -3.45 30.14 -9.05
CA ALA A 129 -3.54 31.42 -8.37
C ALA A 129 -3.81 31.29 -6.85
N GLU A 130 -4.58 30.29 -6.43
CA GLU A 130 -4.94 30.07 -5.03
C GLU A 130 -3.89 29.28 -4.23
N LEU A 131 -3.31 28.23 -4.83
CA LEU A 131 -2.39 27.31 -4.18
C LEU A 131 -0.93 27.79 -4.24
N GLY A 132 -0.62 28.68 -5.18
CA GLY A 132 0.75 29.05 -5.53
C GLY A 132 1.51 27.92 -6.20
N LEU A 133 2.72 28.22 -6.67
CA LEU A 133 3.60 27.24 -7.33
C LEU A 133 4.79 26.86 -6.43
N PRO A 134 5.31 25.62 -6.56
CA PRO A 134 4.85 24.57 -7.46
C PRO A 134 3.58 23.84 -6.96
N ILE A 135 2.80 23.30 -7.90
CA ILE A 135 1.73 22.33 -7.63
C ILE A 135 2.01 21.01 -8.34
N VAL A 136 1.34 19.94 -7.89
CA VAL A 136 1.25 18.67 -8.59
C VAL A 136 -0.18 18.49 -9.08
N LEU A 137 -0.38 18.48 -10.39
CA LEU A 137 -1.66 18.15 -11.01
C LEU A 137 -1.75 16.65 -11.20
N LYS A 138 -2.80 15.99 -10.72
CA LYS A 138 -2.99 14.54 -10.79
C LYS A 138 -4.36 14.18 -11.34
N THR A 139 -4.48 13.04 -12.01
CA THR A 139 -5.79 12.44 -12.27
C THR A 139 -6.46 12.04 -10.96
N ALA A 140 -7.77 12.30 -10.84
CA ALA A 140 -8.51 11.97 -9.64
C ALA A 140 -8.62 10.45 -9.43
N THR A 141 -8.64 9.66 -10.51
CA THR A 141 -8.71 8.20 -10.47
C THR A 141 -7.61 7.57 -11.33
N GLY A 142 -7.29 6.30 -11.09
CA GLY A 142 -6.45 5.46 -11.94
C GLY A 142 -4.95 5.80 -12.00
N GLY A 143 -4.48 6.79 -11.24
CA GLY A 143 -3.06 7.11 -11.14
C GLY A 143 -2.34 6.15 -10.18
N TYR A 144 -1.16 5.65 -10.55
CA TYR A 144 -0.31 4.76 -9.74
C TYR A 144 1.17 4.95 -10.11
N ASP A 145 2.08 4.69 -9.16
CA ASP A 145 3.56 4.77 -9.33
C ASP A 145 4.02 6.03 -10.12
N GLY A 146 3.41 7.19 -9.83
CA GLY A 146 3.73 8.46 -10.48
C GLY A 146 3.23 8.65 -11.92
N LYS A 147 2.34 7.78 -12.42
CA LYS A 147 1.61 8.00 -13.68
C LYS A 147 0.36 8.85 -13.47
N GLY A 148 -0.01 9.64 -14.48
CA GLY A 148 -1.17 10.52 -14.42
C GLY A 148 -0.96 11.75 -13.53
N GLN A 149 0.30 12.23 -13.43
CA GLN A 149 0.64 13.43 -12.67
C GLN A 149 1.63 14.31 -13.42
N PHE A 150 1.53 15.62 -13.20
CA PHE A 150 2.39 16.64 -13.79
C PHE A 150 2.81 17.62 -12.69
N VAL A 151 4.13 17.83 -12.50
CA VAL A 151 4.64 18.83 -11.55
C VAL A 151 4.73 20.18 -12.26
N LEU A 152 3.82 21.08 -11.92
CA LEU A 152 3.76 22.42 -12.49
C LEU A 152 4.58 23.39 -11.63
N ARG A 153 5.68 23.89 -12.18
CA ARG A 153 6.65 24.75 -11.49
C ARG A 153 6.53 26.22 -11.86
N SER A 154 5.99 26.51 -13.02
CA SER A 154 5.81 27.87 -13.55
C SER A 154 4.54 27.99 -14.37
N GLU A 155 3.99 29.21 -14.49
CA GLU A 155 2.70 29.46 -15.14
C GLU A 155 2.72 29.16 -16.66
N ASP A 156 3.87 29.27 -17.31
CA ASP A 156 4.06 28.93 -18.73
C ASP A 156 3.87 27.42 -19.02
N GLN A 157 3.86 26.58 -17.98
CA GLN A 157 3.61 25.14 -18.10
C GLN A 157 2.12 24.78 -18.06
N ILE A 158 1.22 25.72 -17.78
CA ILE A 158 -0.23 25.46 -17.59
C ILE A 158 -0.85 24.78 -18.82
N ASP A 159 -0.60 25.32 -20.01
CA ASP A 159 -1.17 24.77 -21.24
C ASP A 159 -0.61 23.38 -21.56
N THR A 160 0.65 23.12 -21.21
CA THR A 160 1.28 21.80 -21.39
C THR A 160 0.69 20.77 -20.43
N ALA A 161 0.56 21.11 -19.15
CA ALA A 161 -0.06 20.24 -18.15
C ALA A 161 -1.52 19.94 -18.49
N TRP A 162 -2.26 20.93 -18.99
CA TRP A 162 -3.64 20.74 -19.43
C TRP A 162 -3.75 19.87 -20.68
N ALA A 163 -2.86 20.05 -21.67
CA ALA A 163 -2.85 19.19 -22.85
C ALA A 163 -2.58 17.71 -22.49
N GLU A 164 -1.73 17.46 -21.49
CA GLU A 164 -1.38 16.10 -21.05
C GLU A 164 -2.48 15.45 -20.21
N LEU A 165 -3.01 16.14 -19.20
CA LEU A 165 -3.92 15.54 -18.21
C LEU A 165 -5.39 15.96 -18.35
N GLY A 166 -5.67 17.12 -18.96
CA GLY A 166 -7.02 17.64 -19.17
C GLY A 166 -8.02 16.67 -19.81
N PRO A 167 -7.61 15.79 -20.77
CA PRO A 167 -8.50 14.77 -21.32
C PRO A 167 -9.10 13.80 -20.29
N ALA A 168 -8.49 13.64 -19.11
CA ALA A 168 -9.03 12.81 -18.03
C ALA A 168 -10.27 13.43 -17.35
N LYS A 169 -10.54 14.73 -17.57
CA LYS A 169 -11.70 15.52 -17.08
C LYS A 169 -11.86 15.67 -15.57
N SER A 170 -11.35 14.75 -14.76
CA SER A 170 -11.41 14.80 -13.30
C SER A 170 -9.98 14.81 -12.76
N LEU A 171 -9.50 15.99 -12.38
CA LEU A 171 -8.16 16.21 -11.88
C LEU A 171 -8.20 16.83 -10.47
N VAL A 172 -7.08 16.70 -9.76
CA VAL A 172 -6.81 17.39 -8.51
C VAL A 172 -5.47 18.12 -8.62
N ALA A 173 -5.46 19.40 -8.26
CA ALA A 173 -4.24 20.18 -8.07
C ALA A 173 -3.90 20.18 -6.59
N GLU A 174 -2.70 19.74 -6.21
CA GLU A 174 -2.20 19.74 -4.84
C GLU A 174 -0.98 20.65 -4.73
N SER A 175 -0.91 21.50 -3.69
CA SER A 175 0.30 22.25 -3.37
C SER A 175 1.47 21.30 -3.14
N PHE A 176 2.65 21.66 -3.61
CA PHE A 176 3.85 20.86 -3.37
C PHE A 176 4.23 20.88 -1.89
N VAL A 177 4.17 19.74 -1.23
CA VAL A 177 4.51 19.60 0.19
C VAL A 177 6.03 19.67 0.36
N LYS A 178 6.50 20.58 1.23
CA LYS A 178 7.87 20.55 1.72
C LYS A 178 7.94 19.62 2.93
N PHE A 179 8.56 18.47 2.75
CA PHE A 179 8.70 17.46 3.79
C PHE A 179 10.17 17.06 3.98
N SER A 180 10.48 16.57 5.17
CA SER A 180 11.81 16.10 5.54
C SER A 180 12.01 14.62 5.23
N ARG A 181 10.95 13.82 5.36
CA ARG A 181 10.89 12.39 5.06
C ARG A 181 9.45 11.90 4.90
N GLU A 182 9.30 10.69 4.38
CA GLU A 182 8.03 10.00 4.22
C GLU A 182 7.93 8.88 5.26
N VAL A 183 6.77 8.75 5.89
CA VAL A 183 6.50 7.66 6.83
C VAL A 183 5.15 7.03 6.50
N SER A 184 4.92 5.79 6.93
CA SER A 184 3.59 5.18 6.86
C SER A 184 3.22 4.55 8.19
N ILE A 185 1.95 4.70 8.57
CA ILE A 185 1.34 3.96 9.67
C ILE A 185 0.43 2.88 9.09
N ILE A 186 0.52 1.68 9.64
CA ILE A 186 -0.32 0.53 9.26
C ILE A 186 -1.16 0.15 10.47
N ALA A 187 -2.42 -0.12 10.23
CA ALA A 187 -3.35 -0.55 11.26
C ALA A 187 -4.27 -1.66 10.76
N VAL A 188 -4.73 -2.49 11.68
CA VAL A 188 -5.75 -3.50 11.45
C VAL A 188 -6.94 -3.23 12.35
N ARG A 189 -8.16 -3.34 11.80
CA ARG A 189 -9.40 -3.33 12.58
C ARG A 189 -10.13 -4.66 12.42
N GLY A 190 -10.47 -5.28 13.55
CA GLY A 190 -11.27 -6.51 13.59
C GLY A 190 -12.77 -6.24 13.44
N GLN A 191 -13.56 -7.28 13.18
CA GLN A 191 -15.03 -7.18 13.11
C GLN A 191 -15.67 -6.74 14.43
N ASN A 192 -14.99 -6.97 15.55
CA ASN A 192 -15.38 -6.51 16.89
C ASN A 192 -15.05 -5.02 17.15
N GLY A 193 -14.43 -4.33 16.19
CA GLY A 193 -14.00 -2.94 16.33
C GLY A 193 -12.67 -2.74 17.05
N GLU A 194 -11.99 -3.81 17.48
CA GLU A 194 -10.63 -3.73 18.03
C GLU A 194 -9.67 -3.20 16.95
N VAL A 195 -8.87 -2.19 17.29
CA VAL A 195 -7.85 -1.61 16.42
C VAL A 195 -6.47 -1.90 17.00
N LYS A 196 -5.55 -2.36 16.16
CA LYS A 196 -4.12 -2.46 16.47
C LYS A 196 -3.30 -1.76 15.39
N THR A 197 -2.19 -1.16 15.79
CA THR A 197 -1.30 -0.42 14.90
C THR A 197 0.11 -0.99 15.02
N TRP A 198 0.82 -1.13 13.90
CA TRP A 198 2.27 -1.32 13.94
C TRP A 198 2.97 0.04 14.14
N PRO A 199 4.26 0.07 14.51
CA PRO A 199 5.02 1.31 14.54
C PRO A 199 5.13 1.97 13.17
N LEU A 200 5.38 3.27 13.16
CA LEU A 200 5.74 4.01 11.95
C LEU A 200 6.91 3.34 11.24
N ALA A 201 6.81 3.26 9.92
CA ALA A 201 7.91 2.91 9.03
C ALA A 201 8.37 4.18 8.30
N GLU A 202 9.68 4.43 8.24
CA GLU A 202 10.25 5.45 7.36
C GLU A 202 10.45 4.86 5.97
N ASN A 203 9.93 5.53 4.94
CA ASN A 203 9.86 5.04 3.58
C ASN A 203 10.74 5.88 2.68
N HIS A 204 11.62 5.23 1.91
CA HIS A 204 12.44 5.90 0.91
C HIS A 204 11.98 5.50 -0.48
N HIS A 205 11.59 6.48 -1.29
CA HIS A 205 11.18 6.28 -2.67
C HIS A 205 12.29 6.68 -3.65
N HIS A 206 12.35 5.98 -4.79
CA HIS A 206 13.18 6.34 -5.93
C HIS A 206 12.28 6.42 -7.18
N ASN A 207 12.17 7.60 -7.78
CA ASN A 207 11.29 7.86 -8.92
C ASN A 207 9.84 7.37 -8.71
N GLY A 208 9.29 7.58 -7.51
CA GLY A 208 7.91 7.19 -7.17
C GLY A 208 7.73 5.72 -6.79
N ILE A 209 8.80 4.91 -6.75
CA ILE A 209 8.75 3.50 -6.34
C ILE A 209 9.39 3.35 -4.97
N LEU A 210 8.72 2.67 -4.04
CA LEU A 210 9.27 2.36 -2.71
C LEU A 210 10.54 1.51 -2.85
N SER A 211 11.68 2.05 -2.43
CA SER A 211 12.96 1.35 -2.40
C SER A 211 13.07 0.51 -1.14
N HIS A 212 12.92 1.13 0.03
CA HIS A 212 13.01 0.45 1.31
C HIS A 212 12.20 1.13 2.40
N SER A 213 11.86 0.35 3.43
CA SER A 213 11.16 0.78 4.63
C SER A 213 11.99 0.43 5.88
N ILE A 214 12.26 1.40 6.74
CA ILE A 214 13.02 1.26 7.99
C ILE A 214 12.04 1.24 9.16
N VAL A 215 12.13 0.22 10.01
CA VAL A 215 11.18 -0.01 11.10
C VAL A 215 11.87 -0.43 12.41
N PRO A 216 11.55 0.19 13.54
CA PRO A 216 10.74 1.41 13.69
C PRO A 216 11.38 2.62 12.99
N ALA A 217 10.55 3.56 12.53
CA ALA A 217 11.03 4.82 11.96
C ALA A 217 11.90 5.57 13.00
N PRO A 218 13.17 5.88 12.70
CA PRO A 218 14.07 6.55 13.64
C PRO A 218 13.50 7.89 14.13
N ASN A 219 13.72 8.26 15.40
CA ASN A 219 13.33 9.57 15.95
C ASN A 219 11.84 9.94 15.69
N SER A 220 10.92 8.98 15.84
CA SER A 220 9.50 9.14 15.48
C SER A 220 8.55 8.92 16.67
N GLU A 221 9.08 8.83 17.89
CA GLU A 221 8.32 8.55 19.12
C GLU A 221 7.22 9.58 19.35
N ALA A 222 7.49 10.86 19.06
CA ALA A 222 6.51 11.94 19.18
C ALA A 222 5.46 11.94 18.05
N LEU A 223 5.77 11.33 16.89
CA LEU A 223 4.87 11.26 15.73
C LEU A 223 3.91 10.08 15.83
N GLN A 224 4.32 9.00 16.50
CA GLN A 224 3.55 7.76 16.60
C GLN A 224 2.11 7.97 17.10
N PRO A 225 1.83 8.68 18.23
CA PRO A 225 0.47 8.85 18.72
C PRO A 225 -0.42 9.64 17.75
N VAL A 226 0.14 10.61 17.04
CA VAL A 226 -0.58 11.41 16.04
C VAL A 226 -0.97 10.56 14.83
N ALA A 227 -0.04 9.75 14.33
CA ALA A 227 -0.31 8.83 13.23
C ALA A 227 -1.36 7.76 13.61
N GLN A 228 -1.29 7.25 14.84
CA GLN A 228 -2.26 6.30 15.39
C GLN A 228 -3.66 6.91 15.50
N ASP A 229 -3.78 8.16 15.95
CA ASP A 229 -5.06 8.87 15.97
C ASP A 229 -5.64 8.99 14.56
N TYR A 230 -4.85 9.46 13.59
CA TYR A 230 -5.32 9.67 12.21
C TYR A 230 -5.86 8.38 11.59
N ILE A 231 -5.09 7.29 11.65
CA ILE A 231 -5.51 6.02 11.07
C ILE A 231 -6.67 5.38 11.84
N THR A 232 -6.76 5.56 13.16
CA THR A 232 -7.86 5.04 13.97
C THR A 232 -9.18 5.75 13.66
N ARG A 233 -9.15 7.08 13.44
CA ARG A 233 -10.33 7.84 13.00
C ARG A 233 -10.82 7.37 11.63
N LEU A 234 -9.93 7.13 10.68
CA LEU A 234 -10.28 6.54 9.37
C LEU A 234 -10.95 5.18 9.52
N LEU A 235 -10.32 4.26 10.26
CA LEU A 235 -10.83 2.91 10.47
C LEU A 235 -12.22 2.92 11.12
N ASN A 236 -12.44 3.78 12.12
CA ASN A 236 -13.70 3.88 12.82
C ASN A 236 -14.79 4.52 11.96
N HIS A 237 -14.48 5.63 11.28
CA HIS A 237 -15.43 6.34 10.42
C HIS A 237 -15.93 5.44 9.28
N LEU A 238 -15.03 4.71 8.62
CA LEU A 238 -15.38 3.80 7.53
C LEU A 238 -16.00 2.48 8.03
N ASN A 239 -16.12 2.26 9.34
CA ASN A 239 -16.42 0.96 9.95
C ASN A 239 -15.59 -0.17 9.32
N TYR A 240 -14.30 0.09 9.19
CA TYR A 240 -13.37 -0.71 8.40
C TYR A 240 -13.10 -2.08 9.03
N VAL A 241 -12.88 -3.11 8.21
CA VAL A 241 -12.41 -4.42 8.66
C VAL A 241 -11.25 -4.84 7.77
N GLY A 242 -10.17 -5.32 8.39
CA GLY A 242 -8.93 -5.65 7.71
C GLY A 242 -7.83 -4.62 7.97
N VAL A 243 -6.81 -4.65 7.13
CA VAL A 243 -5.65 -3.74 7.17
C VAL A 243 -5.88 -2.51 6.32
N LEU A 244 -5.51 -1.35 6.86
CA LEU A 244 -5.43 -0.05 6.20
C LEU A 244 -4.00 0.49 6.37
N THR A 245 -3.49 1.18 5.35
CA THR A 245 -2.24 1.95 5.44
C THR A 245 -2.51 3.41 5.17
N LEU A 246 -1.89 4.31 5.94
CA LEU A 246 -1.90 5.74 5.71
C LEU A 246 -0.46 6.20 5.47
N GLU A 247 -0.20 6.75 4.29
CA GLU A 247 1.07 7.36 3.94
C GLU A 247 1.09 8.84 4.36
N LEU A 248 2.21 9.27 4.94
CA LEU A 248 2.35 10.54 5.61
C LEU A 248 3.67 11.22 5.23
N PHE A 249 3.61 12.52 5.03
CA PHE A 249 4.76 13.40 4.99
C PHE A 249 5.06 13.95 6.37
N VAL A 250 6.34 13.99 6.75
CA VAL A 250 6.80 14.69 7.96
C VAL A 250 7.24 16.10 7.58
N THR A 251 6.47 17.11 7.99
CA THR A 251 6.72 18.53 7.72
C THR A 251 7.13 19.26 9.00
N GLU A 252 7.51 20.54 8.88
CA GLU A 252 7.79 21.40 10.05
C GLU A 252 6.56 21.60 10.94
N GLN A 253 5.35 21.43 10.39
CA GLN A 253 4.07 21.60 11.08
C GLN A 253 3.51 20.27 11.65
N GLY A 254 4.19 19.14 11.41
CA GLY A 254 3.75 17.82 11.84
C GLY A 254 3.48 16.86 10.69
N LEU A 255 2.55 15.93 10.89
CA LEU A 255 2.19 14.91 9.90
C LEU A 255 1.13 15.43 8.92
N CYS A 256 1.32 15.12 7.65
CA CYS A 256 0.40 15.46 6.57
C CYS A 256 0.12 14.21 5.72
N ALA A 257 -1.14 13.83 5.55
CA ALA A 257 -1.54 12.68 4.76
C ALA A 257 -1.29 12.87 3.25
N ASN A 258 -0.62 11.89 2.68
CA ASN A 258 -0.47 11.76 1.23
C ASN A 258 -1.70 11.06 0.64
N GLU A 259 -1.87 9.78 0.96
CA GLU A 259 -2.95 8.89 0.51
C GLU A 259 -3.17 7.73 1.51
N MET A 260 -4.29 7.03 1.39
CA MET A 260 -4.58 5.78 2.11
C MET A 260 -4.71 4.59 1.15
N ALA A 261 -4.25 3.42 1.60
CA ALA A 261 -4.40 2.18 0.86
C ALA A 261 -5.30 1.21 1.66
N PRO A 262 -6.55 0.93 1.22
CA PRO A 262 -7.50 0.08 1.92
C PRO A 262 -7.19 -1.41 1.68
N ARG A 263 -5.96 -1.81 2.00
CA ARG A 263 -5.42 -3.15 1.82
C ARG A 263 -4.13 -3.31 2.62
N VAL A 264 -3.61 -4.54 2.66
CA VAL A 264 -2.20 -4.76 2.98
C VAL A 264 -1.30 -3.97 2.02
N HIS A 265 -0.16 -3.50 2.51
CA HIS A 265 0.66 -2.52 1.82
C HIS A 265 2.14 -2.92 1.71
N ASN A 266 2.81 -2.40 0.69
CA ASN A 266 4.22 -2.68 0.41
C ASN A 266 5.11 -2.30 1.60
N SER A 267 4.90 -1.11 2.16
CA SER A 267 5.64 -0.62 3.35
C SER A 267 5.40 -1.43 4.62
N GLY A 268 4.51 -2.43 4.59
CA GLY A 268 4.26 -3.35 5.70
C GLY A 268 4.90 -4.73 5.53
N HIS A 269 5.59 -5.02 4.42
CA HIS A 269 6.11 -6.37 4.16
C HIS A 269 7.14 -6.82 5.20
N TRP A 270 7.87 -5.88 5.81
CA TRP A 270 8.76 -6.13 6.95
C TRP A 270 8.08 -6.90 8.09
N SER A 271 6.75 -6.74 8.25
CA SER A 271 6.00 -7.36 9.36
C SER A 271 5.89 -8.88 9.24
N ILE A 272 6.24 -9.49 8.10
CA ILE A 272 6.31 -10.96 7.97
C ILE A 272 7.37 -11.52 8.93
N GLU A 273 8.53 -10.87 9.03
CA GLU A 273 9.60 -11.27 9.94
C GLU A 273 9.65 -10.41 11.21
N GLY A 274 9.48 -9.10 11.06
CA GLY A 274 9.82 -8.11 12.08
C GLY A 274 8.72 -7.85 13.11
N ALA A 275 7.52 -8.42 12.95
CA ALA A 275 6.42 -8.27 13.89
C ALA A 275 5.93 -9.63 14.43
N VAL A 276 5.33 -9.63 15.62
CA VAL A 276 4.76 -10.85 16.21
C VAL A 276 3.65 -11.44 15.34
N CYS A 277 2.82 -10.57 14.74
CA CYS A 277 1.83 -10.94 13.75
C CYS A 277 1.98 -10.00 12.55
N SER A 278 2.11 -10.59 11.35
CA SER A 278 2.26 -9.82 10.13
C SER A 278 0.97 -9.11 9.74
N GLN A 279 1.07 -8.08 8.89
CA GLN A 279 -0.11 -7.43 8.31
C GLN A 279 -0.99 -8.44 7.57
N PHE A 280 -0.40 -9.45 6.93
CA PHE A 280 -1.13 -10.44 6.14
C PHE A 280 -1.94 -11.37 7.04
N GLU A 281 -1.32 -11.89 8.10
CA GLU A 281 -2.00 -12.74 9.07
C GLU A 281 -3.09 -11.96 9.81
N ASN A 282 -2.81 -10.73 10.24
CA ASN A 282 -3.82 -9.90 10.92
C ASN A 282 -4.95 -9.49 9.97
N HIS A 283 -4.67 -9.26 8.69
CA HIS A 283 -5.71 -9.04 7.69
C HIS A 283 -6.62 -10.27 7.56
N ILE A 284 -6.03 -11.47 7.40
CA ILE A 284 -6.79 -12.73 7.33
C ILE A 284 -7.62 -12.95 8.60
N ARG A 285 -7.03 -12.75 9.79
CA ARG A 285 -7.76 -12.85 11.07
C ARG A 285 -8.94 -11.89 11.12
N ALA A 286 -8.75 -10.63 10.75
CA ALA A 286 -9.81 -9.63 10.73
C ALA A 286 -10.95 -10.01 9.77
N VAL A 287 -10.63 -10.41 8.53
CA VAL A 287 -11.62 -10.85 7.53
C VAL A 287 -12.34 -12.12 7.97
N ALA A 288 -11.62 -13.05 8.61
CA ALA A 288 -12.18 -14.29 9.11
C ALA A 288 -13.00 -14.12 10.41
N GLY A 289 -12.93 -12.97 11.08
CA GLY A 289 -13.59 -12.72 12.36
C GLY A 289 -12.86 -13.35 13.56
N LEU A 290 -11.55 -13.58 13.43
CA LEU A 290 -10.69 -14.11 14.48
C LEU A 290 -10.07 -12.98 15.33
N PRO A 291 -9.64 -13.27 16.57
CA PRO A 291 -8.90 -12.31 17.38
C PRO A 291 -7.60 -11.84 16.72
N LEU A 292 -7.31 -10.54 16.81
CA LEU A 292 -6.11 -9.94 16.24
C LEU A 292 -4.85 -10.37 17.01
N GLY A 293 -3.78 -10.69 16.29
CA GLY A 293 -2.45 -10.95 16.86
C GLY A 293 -1.78 -9.66 17.35
N SER A 294 -0.70 -9.79 18.14
CA SER A 294 0.09 -8.63 18.56
C SER A 294 0.79 -7.97 17.36
N THR A 295 0.84 -6.64 17.36
CA THR A 295 1.57 -5.83 16.37
C THR A 295 2.93 -5.38 16.89
N ASP A 296 3.39 -5.93 18.02
CA ASP A 296 4.68 -5.64 18.60
C ASP A 296 5.81 -6.01 17.63
N VAL A 297 6.81 -5.14 17.58
CA VAL A 297 8.04 -5.38 16.82
C VAL A 297 8.87 -6.41 17.57
N VAL A 298 9.26 -7.47 16.86
CA VAL A 298 10.17 -8.50 17.37
C VAL A 298 11.59 -7.93 17.43
N ARG A 299 12.07 -7.36 16.31
CA ARG A 299 13.38 -6.72 16.17
C ARG A 299 13.32 -5.60 15.12
N PRO A 300 14.19 -4.58 15.18
CA PRO A 300 14.32 -3.61 14.11
C PRO A 300 14.61 -4.28 12.77
N THR A 301 13.99 -3.76 11.71
CA THR A 301 14.08 -4.34 10.36
C THR A 301 14.20 -3.27 9.29
N VAL A 302 14.77 -3.68 8.16
CA VAL A 302 14.66 -2.93 6.91
C VAL A 302 14.11 -3.87 5.85
N MET A 303 13.02 -3.46 5.20
CA MET A 303 12.50 -4.15 4.01
C MET A 303 12.96 -3.42 2.76
N ILE A 304 13.43 -4.16 1.76
CA ILE A 304 13.95 -3.66 0.49
C ILE A 304 13.20 -4.33 -0.66
N ASN A 305 12.70 -3.56 -1.63
CA ASN A 305 12.07 -4.13 -2.82
C ASN A 305 13.09 -4.68 -3.81
N ILE A 306 12.71 -5.76 -4.50
CA ILE A 306 13.41 -6.28 -5.68
C ILE A 306 12.64 -5.81 -6.91
N ILE A 307 13.25 -4.92 -7.69
CA ILE A 307 12.66 -4.32 -8.89
C ILE A 307 13.45 -4.76 -10.13
N GLY A 308 12.74 -5.01 -11.23
CA GLY A 308 13.35 -5.16 -12.56
C GLY A 308 13.95 -6.53 -12.80
N GLN A 309 14.90 -6.91 -11.97
CA GLN A 309 15.74 -8.10 -12.09
C GLN A 309 15.97 -8.78 -10.72
N HIS A 310 16.03 -10.11 -10.70
CA HIS A 310 16.33 -10.86 -9.48
C HIS A 310 17.82 -10.76 -9.11
N PRO A 311 18.15 -10.58 -7.82
CA PRO A 311 19.51 -10.84 -7.36
C PRO A 311 19.80 -12.34 -7.43
N LYS A 312 21.09 -12.71 -7.34
CA LYS A 312 21.45 -14.10 -7.09
C LYS A 312 20.97 -14.49 -5.70
N THR A 313 20.10 -15.49 -5.64
CA THR A 313 19.47 -15.95 -4.39
C THR A 313 20.52 -16.34 -3.35
N GLU A 314 21.59 -17.00 -3.77
CA GLU A 314 22.65 -17.49 -2.88
C GLU A 314 23.41 -16.34 -2.21
N ASP A 315 23.66 -15.26 -2.94
CA ASP A 315 24.37 -14.08 -2.43
C ASP A 315 23.53 -13.36 -1.37
N VAL A 316 22.21 -13.26 -1.58
CA VAL A 316 21.29 -12.65 -0.60
C VAL A 316 21.17 -13.53 0.64
N LEU A 317 20.96 -14.84 0.47
CA LEU A 317 20.79 -15.77 1.58
C LEU A 317 22.06 -16.00 2.40
N ALA A 318 23.24 -15.66 1.86
CA ALA A 318 24.50 -15.67 2.59
C ALA A 318 24.59 -14.52 3.63
N LEU A 319 23.76 -13.48 3.50
CA LEU A 319 23.71 -12.38 4.48
C LEU A 319 22.94 -12.85 5.73
N ASN A 320 23.65 -12.93 6.87
CA ASN A 320 23.04 -13.39 8.11
C ASN A 320 21.98 -12.39 8.61
N GLY A 321 20.71 -12.81 8.59
CA GLY A 321 19.56 -11.96 8.89
C GLY A 321 18.77 -11.50 7.67
N ALA A 322 19.11 -11.94 6.44
CA ALA A 322 18.29 -11.70 5.26
C ALA A 322 17.20 -12.76 5.09
N HIS A 323 16.00 -12.29 4.76
CA HIS A 323 14.84 -13.11 4.43
C HIS A 323 14.35 -12.74 3.04
N LEU A 324 14.45 -13.66 2.09
CA LEU A 324 14.11 -13.43 0.68
C LEU A 324 12.69 -13.89 0.36
N HIS A 325 11.91 -13.01 -0.26
CA HIS A 325 10.56 -13.29 -0.75
C HIS A 325 10.46 -13.02 -2.25
N LEU A 326 10.25 -14.06 -3.05
CA LEU A 326 10.03 -13.94 -4.49
C LEU A 326 8.58 -14.26 -4.86
N TYR A 327 8.00 -13.45 -5.74
CA TYR A 327 6.55 -13.47 -6.01
C TYR A 327 6.14 -14.31 -7.22
N ASN A 328 7.01 -15.18 -7.72
CA ASN A 328 6.75 -15.95 -8.95
C ASN A 328 6.38 -15.05 -10.14
N LYS A 329 7.17 -13.99 -10.37
CA LYS A 329 6.97 -13.03 -11.47
C LYS A 329 8.16 -13.05 -12.40
N SER A 330 7.89 -13.00 -13.70
CA SER A 330 8.93 -12.78 -14.71
C SER A 330 9.54 -11.37 -14.61
N GLU A 331 10.84 -11.30 -14.89
CA GLU A 331 11.61 -10.05 -14.92
C GLU A 331 11.09 -9.08 -15.97
N ARG A 332 11.02 -7.81 -15.58
CA ARG A 332 10.62 -6.69 -16.45
C ARG A 332 10.97 -5.39 -15.75
N ALA A 333 11.54 -4.43 -16.47
CA ALA A 333 11.88 -3.10 -15.95
C ALA A 333 10.72 -2.49 -15.15
N GLY A 334 11.03 -1.98 -13.95
CA GLY A 334 10.08 -1.36 -13.04
C GLY A 334 9.08 -2.32 -12.36
N ARG A 335 9.12 -3.63 -12.62
CA ARG A 335 8.21 -4.59 -11.99
C ARG A 335 8.72 -4.99 -10.60
N LYS A 336 7.86 -4.96 -9.59
CA LYS A 336 8.08 -5.55 -8.27
C LYS A 336 8.10 -7.08 -8.37
N LEU A 337 9.27 -7.69 -8.20
CA LEU A 337 9.51 -9.14 -8.33
C LEU A 337 9.53 -9.86 -6.98
N GLY A 338 9.88 -9.14 -5.92
CA GLY A 338 10.05 -9.69 -4.58
C GLY A 338 10.39 -8.59 -3.57
N HIS A 339 10.70 -9.01 -2.36
CA HIS A 339 11.33 -8.16 -1.36
C HIS A 339 12.33 -8.96 -0.52
N ILE A 340 13.17 -8.24 0.20
CA ILE A 340 14.11 -8.78 1.18
C ILE A 340 13.85 -8.06 2.50
N THR A 341 13.68 -8.82 3.58
CA THR A 341 13.66 -8.24 4.94
C THR A 341 15.00 -8.54 5.60
N LEU A 342 15.70 -7.50 6.05
CA LEU A 342 16.87 -7.60 6.90
C LEU A 342 16.42 -7.51 8.37
N MET A 343 16.63 -8.58 9.13
CA MET A 343 16.32 -8.72 10.55
C MET A 343 17.47 -9.45 11.28
N PRO A 344 18.64 -8.80 11.44
CA PRO A 344 19.75 -9.39 12.18
C PRO A 344 19.41 -9.59 13.66
N VAL A 345 20.17 -10.45 14.35
CA VAL A 345 20.03 -10.62 15.80
C VAL A 345 20.51 -9.37 16.54
N ASP A 346 21.64 -8.81 16.11
CA ASP A 346 22.14 -7.52 16.58
C ASP A 346 21.70 -6.42 15.59
N SER A 347 20.84 -5.50 16.04
CA SER A 347 20.35 -4.39 15.20
C SER A 347 21.45 -3.44 14.75
N ASN A 348 22.60 -3.41 15.43
CA ASN A 348 23.76 -2.61 14.99
C ASN A 348 24.32 -3.07 13.64
N GLU A 349 24.02 -4.30 13.21
CA GLU A 349 24.44 -4.84 11.92
C GLU A 349 23.60 -4.33 10.74
N LEU A 350 22.41 -3.76 10.97
CA LEU A 350 21.47 -3.35 9.92
C LEU A 350 22.13 -2.44 8.88
N THR A 351 22.84 -1.40 9.33
CA THR A 351 23.56 -0.49 8.44
C THR A 351 24.55 -1.25 7.55
N ASN A 352 25.35 -2.15 8.13
CA ASN A 352 26.33 -2.92 7.37
C ASN A 352 25.66 -3.90 6.38
N LEU A 353 24.59 -4.58 6.80
CA LEU A 353 23.84 -5.48 5.93
C LEU A 353 23.16 -4.75 4.77
N CYS A 354 22.58 -3.58 4.99
CA CYS A 354 22.04 -2.76 3.91
C CYS A 354 23.12 -2.36 2.90
N ARG A 355 24.31 -1.96 3.37
CA ARG A 355 25.44 -1.62 2.50
C ARG A 355 25.98 -2.82 1.73
N GLN A 356 25.97 -4.01 2.32
CA GLN A 356 26.33 -5.25 1.63
C GLN A 356 25.28 -5.61 0.58
N LEU A 357 24.00 -5.52 0.93
CA LEU A 357 22.88 -5.79 0.04
C LEU A 357 22.86 -4.84 -1.17
N ALA A 358 23.14 -3.55 -0.97
CA ALA A 358 23.22 -2.55 -2.03
C ALA A 358 24.26 -2.89 -3.12
N LYS A 359 25.29 -3.68 -2.79
CA LYS A 359 26.34 -4.11 -3.73
C LYS A 359 25.95 -5.34 -4.57
N ILE A 360 25.00 -6.14 -4.08
CA ILE A 360 24.59 -7.39 -4.74
C ILE A 360 23.24 -7.27 -5.46
N LEU A 361 22.45 -6.23 -5.15
CA LEU A 361 21.21 -5.94 -5.87
C LEU A 361 21.50 -5.43 -7.29
N PRO A 362 20.85 -5.96 -8.32
CA PRO A 362 20.98 -5.44 -9.69
C PRO A 362 20.49 -3.99 -9.81
N GLU A 363 19.37 -3.68 -9.15
CA GLU A 363 18.76 -2.35 -9.10
C GLU A 363 18.55 -1.93 -7.63
N PRO A 364 19.54 -1.32 -6.95
CA PRO A 364 19.44 -0.99 -5.53
C PRO A 364 18.52 0.21 -5.23
N LEU A 365 18.04 0.92 -6.26
CA LEU A 365 17.20 2.12 -6.14
C LEU A 365 17.81 3.19 -5.22
N ALA A 366 17.16 3.51 -4.09
CA ALA A 366 17.64 4.47 -3.09
C ALA A 366 18.49 3.81 -1.99
N LEU A 367 18.72 2.50 -2.04
CA LEU A 367 19.62 1.81 -1.11
C LEU A 367 21.07 2.08 -1.53
N THR A 368 21.85 2.76 -0.70
CA THR A 368 23.23 3.16 -1.05
C THR A 368 24.28 2.43 -0.21
N ALA A 369 25.49 2.30 -0.75
CA ALA A 369 26.59 1.63 -0.07
C ALA A 369 27.20 2.45 1.09
N ASP A 370 26.78 3.70 1.25
CA ASP A 370 27.18 4.64 2.30
C ASP A 370 26.03 4.99 3.28
N MET A 371 24.82 4.44 3.08
CA MET A 371 23.67 4.72 3.93
C MET A 371 23.95 4.42 5.40
N THR A 372 23.24 5.10 6.30
CA THR A 372 23.29 4.89 7.75
C THR A 372 21.87 4.93 8.29
N ILE A 373 21.54 3.98 9.14
CA ILE A 373 20.23 3.83 9.79
C ILE A 373 20.31 4.33 11.22
#